data_AF-A0AAC9LLL8-F1
#
_entry.id   AF-A0AAC9LLL8-F1
#
_cell.length_a   1.000
_cell.length_b   1.000
_cell.length_c   1.000
_cell.angle_alpha   90.00
_cell.angle_beta   90.00
_cell.angle_gamma   90.00
#
_symmetry.space_group_name_H-M   'P 1'
#
loop_
_entity.id
_entity.type
_entity.pdbx_description
1 polymer ?
#
loop_
_entity_poly.entity_id
_entity_poly.type
_entity_poly.pdbx_seq_one_letter_code
_entity_poly.pdbx_strand_id
1 'polypeptide(L)'
;MRFSFFLAVISFTFSGINAQNISLPSNFKQGKCYERCFYYDKPVEWKEVECNKSEKNKLPGTNVFTVKKTGKEQEKFISYQKQLINLGYNLDANGYLDEKTIKAHHKYLKYQAKQAKKAKRRNRKNI
;
A
#
# COMPACT_ATOMS: atom_id res chain seq x y z
N MET A 1 17.29 -31.45 39.83
CA MET A 1 16.06 -31.23 39.03
C MET A 1 15.84 -29.72 38.85
N ARG A 2 16.45 -29.11 37.83
CA ARG A 2 16.51 -27.64 37.64
C ARG A 2 16.44 -27.25 36.15
N PHE A 3 15.58 -27.89 35.38
CA PHE A 3 15.49 -27.66 33.92
C PHE A 3 14.06 -27.62 33.39
N SER A 4 13.09 -27.14 34.19
CA SER A 4 11.67 -27.14 33.79
C SER A 4 11.01 -25.75 33.76
N PHE A 5 11.78 -24.66 33.72
CA PHE A 5 11.19 -23.29 33.66
C PHE A 5 11.41 -22.53 32.34
N PHE A 6 12.19 -23.06 31.40
CA PHE A 6 12.48 -22.33 30.15
C PHE A 6 11.56 -22.65 28.97
N LEU A 7 10.64 -23.61 29.09
CA LEU A 7 9.76 -23.99 27.96
C LEU A 7 8.47 -23.15 27.85
N ALA A 8 8.14 -22.32 28.84
CA ALA A 8 6.85 -21.59 28.87
C ALA A 8 6.86 -20.25 28.12
N VAL A 9 8.03 -19.73 27.71
CA VAL A 9 8.15 -18.37 27.14
C VAL A 9 8.02 -18.35 25.61
N ILE A 10 8.10 -19.50 24.94
CA ILE A 10 8.04 -19.59 23.46
C ILE A 10 6.59 -19.59 22.94
N SER A 11 5.60 -19.70 23.84
CA SER A 11 4.18 -19.82 23.48
C SER A 11 3.47 -18.50 23.19
N PHE A 12 4.17 -17.35 23.10
CA PHE A 12 3.53 -16.09 22.66
C PHE A 12 3.34 -16.09 21.14
N THR A 13 2.36 -16.89 20.75
CA THR A 13 1.50 -16.81 19.58
C THR A 13 1.84 -15.66 18.63
N PHE A 14 2.50 -16.03 17.55
CA PHE A 14 2.56 -15.30 16.31
C PHE A 14 1.12 -14.95 15.90
N SER A 15 0.64 -13.74 16.23
CA SER A 15 -0.62 -13.26 15.71
C SER A 15 -0.49 -13.19 14.20
N GLY A 16 -1.08 -14.18 13.52
CA GLY A 16 -1.13 -14.26 12.07
C GLY A 16 -1.61 -12.92 11.54
N ILE A 17 -0.72 -12.21 10.85
CA ILE A 17 -1.08 -11.04 10.08
C ILE A 17 -2.07 -11.58 9.05
N ASN A 18 -3.36 -11.33 9.24
CA ASN A 18 -4.37 -11.60 8.22
C ASN A 18 -3.88 -10.93 6.93
N ALA A 19 -3.38 -11.75 6.01
CA ALA A 19 -2.98 -11.30 4.70
C ALA A 19 -4.28 -10.96 3.97
N GLN A 20 -4.74 -9.72 4.13
CA GLN A 20 -5.82 -9.19 3.31
C GLN A 20 -5.32 -9.30 1.87
N ASN A 21 -5.99 -10.14 1.08
CA ASN A 21 -5.60 -10.34 -0.30
C ASN A 21 -5.84 -9.04 -1.06
N ILE A 22 -4.75 -8.33 -1.39
CA ILE A 22 -4.77 -7.06 -2.12
C ILE A 22 -5.37 -7.26 -3.53
N SER A 23 -5.50 -8.51 -4.00
CA SER A 23 -6.04 -8.82 -5.31
C SER A 23 -7.50 -8.39 -5.50
N LEU A 24 -8.30 -8.28 -4.43
CA LEU A 24 -9.73 -7.98 -4.52
C LEU A 24 -10.18 -6.91 -3.51
N PRO A 25 -11.24 -6.14 -3.82
CA PRO A 25 -11.90 -5.28 -2.84
C PRO A 25 -12.49 -6.12 -1.71
N SER A 26 -12.47 -5.58 -0.49
CA SER A 26 -13.02 -6.26 0.70
C SER A 26 -14.51 -6.59 0.59
N ASN A 27 -15.28 -5.76 -0.12
CA ASN A 27 -16.71 -5.93 -0.37
C ASN A 27 -16.99 -6.20 -1.85
N PHE A 28 -16.35 -7.24 -2.39
CA PHE A 28 -16.54 -7.65 -3.78
C PHE A 28 -18.00 -8.07 -4.04
N LYS A 29 -18.61 -7.52 -5.09
CA LYS A 29 -19.94 -7.90 -5.57
C LYS A 29 -19.83 -8.56 -6.94
N GLN A 30 -20.50 -9.69 -7.11
CA GLN A 30 -20.57 -10.38 -8.40
C GLN A 30 -21.30 -9.50 -9.43
N GLY A 31 -20.82 -9.51 -10.68
CA GLY A 31 -21.38 -8.71 -11.77
C GLY A 31 -20.99 -7.22 -11.74
N LYS A 32 -20.12 -6.79 -10.82
CA LYS A 32 -19.56 -5.43 -10.75
C LYS A 32 -18.08 -5.44 -11.15
N CYS A 33 -17.64 -4.34 -11.76
CA CYS A 33 -16.25 -4.14 -12.13
C CYS A 33 -15.59 -3.16 -11.17
N TYR A 34 -14.29 -3.34 -10.94
CA TYR A 34 -13.54 -2.55 -9.99
C TYR A 34 -12.20 -2.13 -10.56
N GLU A 35 -11.75 -0.96 -10.14
CA GLU A 35 -10.48 -0.40 -10.56
C GLU A 35 -9.64 0.03 -9.36
N ARG A 36 -8.32 -0.07 -9.50
CA ARG A 36 -7.38 0.41 -8.47
C ARG A 36 -7.06 1.88 -8.68
N CYS A 37 -7.38 2.69 -7.69
CA CYS A 37 -7.04 4.10 -7.64
C CYS A 37 -5.76 4.29 -6.80
N PHE A 38 -4.72 4.86 -7.39
CA PHE A 38 -3.46 5.12 -6.70
C PHE A 38 -3.31 6.60 -6.35
N TYR A 39 -2.83 6.85 -5.14
CA TYR A 39 -2.45 8.16 -4.66
C TYR A 39 -1.09 8.06 -3.99
N TYR A 40 -0.27 9.11 -4.05
CA TYR A 40 1.06 9.06 -3.44
C TYR A 40 1.01 9.22 -1.91
N ASP A 41 -0.05 9.85 -1.41
CA ASP A 41 -0.27 10.26 -0.03
C ASP A 41 -1.33 9.42 0.70
N LYS A 42 -2.05 8.55 -0.02
CA LYS A 42 -3.15 7.74 0.52
C LYS A 42 -3.03 6.29 0.09
N PRO A 43 -3.54 5.34 0.89
CA PRO A 43 -3.58 3.94 0.48
C PRO A 43 -4.28 3.76 -0.86
N VAL A 44 -3.82 2.78 -1.65
CA VAL A 44 -4.55 2.33 -2.84
C VAL A 44 -5.96 1.89 -2.46
N GLU A 45 -6.94 2.40 -3.19
CA GLU A 45 -8.36 2.15 -3.00
C GLU A 45 -8.96 1.43 -4.21
N TRP A 46 -10.02 0.66 -3.98
CA TRP A 46 -10.81 0.05 -5.03
C TRP A 46 -12.06 0.89 -5.29
N LYS A 47 -12.32 1.17 -6.56
CA LYS A 47 -13.51 1.91 -6.99
C LYS A 47 -14.34 1.05 -7.92
N GLU A 48 -15.64 0.94 -7.64
CA GLU A 48 -16.58 0.30 -8.58
C GLU A 48 -16.68 1.16 -9.85
N VAL A 49 -16.53 0.53 -11.01
CA VAL A 49 -16.61 1.16 -12.32
C VAL A 49 -17.62 0.42 -13.18
N GLU A 50 -18.19 1.12 -14.16
CA GLU A 50 -19.04 0.50 -15.17
C GLU A 50 -18.20 -0.46 -16.04
N CYS A 51 -18.56 -1.74 -16.06
CA CYS A 51 -17.84 -2.78 -16.79
C CYS A 51 -17.60 -2.48 -18.28
N ASN A 52 -18.48 -1.69 -18.88
CA ASN A 52 -18.50 -1.42 -20.32
C ASN A 52 -17.91 -0.03 -20.69
N LYS A 53 -17.38 0.73 -19.72
CA LYS A 53 -16.77 2.06 -19.96
C LYS A 53 -15.36 2.15 -19.35
N SER A 54 -14.45 1.28 -19.77
CA SER A 54 -13.05 1.33 -19.33
C SER A 54 -12.24 2.51 -19.90
N GLU A 55 -12.78 3.31 -20.82
CA GLU A 55 -12.00 4.37 -21.50
C GLU A 55 -12.44 5.81 -21.24
N LYS A 56 -13.65 6.09 -20.73
CA LYS A 56 -14.23 7.45 -20.84
C LYS A 56 -14.43 8.24 -19.54
N ASN A 57 -14.34 7.63 -18.36
CA ASN A 57 -14.68 8.30 -17.10
C ASN A 57 -13.44 8.50 -16.20
N LYS A 58 -12.44 9.25 -16.68
CA LYS A 58 -11.38 9.78 -15.80
C LYS A 58 -11.98 10.85 -14.91
N LEU A 59 -12.28 10.52 -13.65
CA LEU A 59 -12.69 11.53 -12.67
C LEU A 59 -11.51 12.48 -12.38
N PRO A 60 -11.76 13.79 -12.26
CA PRO A 60 -10.71 14.76 -11.97
C PRO A 60 -10.02 14.42 -10.65
N GLY A 61 -8.69 14.27 -10.69
CA GLY A 61 -7.86 14.00 -9.51
C GLY A 61 -7.70 12.53 -9.10
N THR A 62 -8.31 11.58 -9.83
CA THR A 62 -8.09 10.14 -9.58
C THR A 62 -7.03 9.61 -10.54
N ASN A 63 -5.86 9.17 -10.06
CA ASN A 63 -4.99 8.31 -10.88
C ASN A 63 -5.57 6.89 -10.86
N VAL A 64 -6.66 6.73 -11.60
CA VAL A 64 -7.14 5.48 -12.16
C VAL A 64 -5.90 4.80 -12.76
N PHE A 65 -5.39 3.75 -12.10
CA PHE A 65 -4.18 3.06 -12.55
C PHE A 65 -4.51 1.99 -13.60
N THR A 66 -5.68 2.05 -14.23
CA THR A 66 -5.84 1.36 -15.50
C THR A 66 -4.97 1.99 -16.57
N VAL A 67 -3.93 1.24 -16.91
CA VAL A 67 -3.52 0.96 -18.28
C VAL A 67 -2.94 2.18 -19.02
N LYS A 68 -1.61 2.26 -19.02
CA LYS A 68 -0.75 3.15 -19.82
C LYS A 68 -0.77 4.62 -19.44
N LYS A 69 -0.01 4.95 -18.38
CA LYS A 69 0.54 6.29 -18.20
C LYS A 69 1.51 6.56 -19.35
N THR A 70 1.25 7.58 -20.17
CA THR A 70 2.13 7.96 -21.28
C THR A 70 3.16 8.98 -20.80
N GLY A 71 4.43 8.77 -21.11
CA GLY A 71 5.51 9.75 -20.89
C GLY A 71 5.73 10.13 -19.42
N LYS A 72 5.56 11.42 -19.10
CA LYS A 72 5.94 12.04 -17.80
C LYS A 72 5.33 11.37 -16.57
N GLU A 73 4.10 10.87 -16.67
CA GLU A 73 3.44 10.23 -15.52
C GLU A 73 4.03 8.85 -15.20
N GLN A 74 4.47 8.12 -16.22
CA GLN A 74 5.16 6.84 -16.06
C GLN A 74 6.55 7.06 -15.48
N GLU A 75 7.29 8.04 -15.99
CA GLU A 75 8.60 8.44 -15.46
C GLU A 75 8.51 8.85 -13.98
N LYS A 76 7.52 9.67 -13.62
CA LYS A 76 7.26 10.06 -12.22
C LYS A 76 6.99 8.85 -11.34
N PHE A 77 6.24 7.87 -11.84
CA PHE A 77 5.92 6.67 -11.08
C PHE A 77 7.11 5.72 -10.94
N ILE A 78 7.93 5.55 -11.99
CA ILE A 78 9.19 4.80 -11.92
C ILE A 78 10.13 5.45 -10.91
N SER A 79 10.24 6.78 -10.91
CA SER A 79 11.03 7.52 -9.92
C SER A 79 10.56 7.25 -8.49
N TYR A 80 9.24 7.21 -8.29
CA TYR A 80 8.65 6.84 -7.01
C TYR A 80 8.97 5.38 -6.60
N GLN A 81 8.91 4.42 -7.52
CA GLN A 81 9.32 3.04 -7.25
C GLN A 81 10.80 2.96 -6.87
N LYS A 82 11.69 3.68 -7.57
CA LYS A 82 13.11 3.79 -7.22
C LYS A 82 13.32 4.38 -5.83
N GLN A 83 12.55 5.40 -5.45
CA GLN A 83 12.58 5.95 -4.10
C GLN A 83 12.24 4.88 -3.05
N LEU A 84 11.21 4.06 -3.28
CA LEU A 84 10.87 2.97 -2.37
C LEU A 84 11.99 1.92 -2.30
N ILE A 85 12.61 1.57 -3.43
CA ILE A 85 13.76 0.65 -3.44
C ILE A 85 14.92 1.21 -2.60
N ASN A 86 15.24 2.50 -2.76
CA ASN A 86 16.29 3.17 -1.98
C ASN A 86 16.00 3.22 -0.47
N LEU A 87 14.72 3.16 -0.09
CA LEU A 87 14.29 3.05 1.31
C LEU A 87 14.34 1.60 1.85
N GLY A 88 14.78 0.63 1.03
CA GLY A 88 14.94 -0.78 1.40
C GLY A 88 13.70 -1.65 1.14
N TYR A 89 12.72 -1.20 0.36
CA TYR A 89 11.58 -2.04 0.00
C TYR A 89 11.91 -2.94 -1.20
N ASN A 90 11.48 -4.21 -1.14
CA ASN A 90 11.67 -5.19 -2.22
C ASN A 90 10.53 -5.10 -3.26
N LEU A 91 10.79 -4.44 -4.38
CA LEU A 91 9.90 -4.28 -5.54
C LEU A 91 10.71 -3.92 -6.79
N ASP A 92 10.06 -3.96 -7.96
CA ASP A 92 10.68 -3.61 -9.25
C ASP A 92 10.24 -2.22 -9.74
N ALA A 93 11.17 -1.43 -10.29
CA ALA A 93 10.86 -0.10 -10.85
C ALA A 93 10.47 -0.17 -12.32
N ASN A 94 9.37 -0.86 -12.61
CA ASN A 94 8.91 -1.18 -13.97
C ASN A 94 7.78 -0.26 -14.48
N GLY A 95 7.31 0.68 -13.66
CA GLY A 95 6.22 1.60 -14.01
C GLY A 95 4.81 1.00 -13.86
N TYR A 96 4.69 -0.25 -13.40
CA TYR A 96 3.41 -0.93 -13.19
C TYR A 96 3.02 -0.95 -11.71
N LEU A 97 1.73 -0.77 -11.42
CA LEU A 97 1.20 -0.90 -10.06
C LEU A 97 0.92 -2.37 -9.73
N ASP A 98 1.99 -3.10 -9.45
CA ASP A 98 1.94 -4.48 -9.01
C ASP A 98 1.67 -4.62 -7.50
N GLU A 99 1.40 -5.85 -7.06
CA GLU A 99 1.11 -6.12 -5.65
C GLU A 99 2.29 -5.75 -4.73
N LYS A 100 3.53 -5.96 -5.19
CA LYS A 100 4.73 -5.59 -4.42
C LYS A 100 4.79 -4.08 -4.21
N THR A 101 4.54 -3.29 -5.25
CA THR A 101 4.50 -1.82 -5.17
C THR A 101 3.38 -1.35 -4.25
N ILE A 102 2.18 -1.94 -4.33
CA ILE A 102 1.06 -1.58 -3.43
C ILE A 102 1.44 -1.88 -1.96
N LYS A 103 1.99 -3.06 -1.67
CA LYS A 103 2.43 -3.45 -0.32
C LYS A 103 3.50 -2.50 0.23
N ALA A 104 4.50 -2.18 -0.58
CA ALA A 104 5.58 -1.27 -0.20
C ALA A 104 5.05 0.15 0.05
N HIS A 105 4.19 0.65 -0.83
CA HIS A 105 3.54 1.95 -0.71
C HIS A 105 2.73 2.05 0.60
N HIS A 106 1.89 1.06 0.92
CA HIS A 106 1.13 1.05 2.18
C HIS A 106 2.03 1.01 3.41
N LYS A 107 3.12 0.21 3.38
CA LYS A 107 4.12 0.18 4.46
C LYS A 107 4.78 1.54 4.64
N TYR A 108 5.14 2.20 3.54
CA TYR A 108 5.74 3.52 3.55
C TYR A 108 4.82 4.59 4.15
N LEU A 109 3.54 4.62 3.78
CA LEU A 109 2.57 5.54 4.39
C LEU A 109 2.41 5.31 5.89
N LYS A 110 2.35 4.04 6.33
CA LYS A 110 2.31 3.70 7.77
C LYS A 110 3.57 4.18 8.49
N TYR A 111 4.73 4.03 7.87
CA TYR A 111 5.99 4.53 8.40
C TYR A 111 5.97 6.06 8.56
N GLN A 112 5.59 6.80 7.52
CA GLN A 112 5.49 8.26 7.57
C GLN A 112 4.52 8.72 8.67
N ALA A 113 3.33 8.13 8.76
CA ALA A 113 2.35 8.45 9.78
C ALA A 113 2.90 8.18 11.21
N LYS A 114 3.67 7.10 11.39
CA LYS A 114 4.33 6.79 12.67
C LYS A 114 5.38 7.84 13.03
N GLN A 115 6.20 8.28 12.07
CA GLN A 115 7.19 9.32 12.31
C GLN A 115 6.54 10.67 12.65
N ALA A 116 5.49 11.06 11.92
CA ALA A 116 4.73 12.27 12.23
C ALA A 116 4.13 12.24 13.65
N LYS A 117 3.56 11.10 14.07
CA LYS A 117 3.07 10.92 15.45
C LYS A 117 4.19 11.03 16.49
N LYS A 118 5.37 10.45 16.23
CA LYS A 118 6.54 10.56 17.12
C LYS A 118 7.03 12.01 17.25
N ALA A 119 7.12 12.73 16.14
CA ALA A 119 7.53 14.14 16.12
C ALA A 119 6.56 15.01 16.94
N LYS A 120 5.24 14.85 16.73
CA LYS A 120 4.22 15.55 17.52
C LYS A 120 4.34 15.29 19.02
N ARG A 121 4.66 14.06 19.43
CA ARG A 121 4.87 13.71 20.84
C ARG A 121 6.13 14.33 21.43
N ARG A 122 7.22 14.44 20.66
CA ARG A 122 8.46 15.11 21.10
C ARG A 122 8.22 16.61 21.30
N ASN A 123 7.54 17.25 20.34
CA ASN A 123 7.26 18.69 20.43
C ASN A 123 6.36 19.04 21.63
N ARG A 124 5.40 18.17 21.99
CA ARG A 124 4.58 18.33 23.21
C ARG A 124 5.33 18.16 24.52
N LYS A 125 6.49 17.50 24.51
CA LYS A 125 7.33 17.30 25.71
C LYS A 125 8.38 18.40 25.90
N ASN A 126 8.62 19.19 24.86
CA ASN A 126 9.58 20.29 24.84
C ASN A 126 8.89 21.66 25.01
N ILE A 127 7.58 21.65 25.28
CA ILE A 127 6.77 22.78 25.73
C ILE A 127 6.42 22.47 27.18
#